data_AF-D8U5H6-F1
#
_entry.id   AF-D8U5H6-F1
#
_cell.length_a   1.000
_cell.length_b   1.000
_cell.length_c   1.000
_cell.angle_alpha   90.00
_cell.angle_beta   90.00
_cell.angle_gamma   90.00
#
_symmetry.space_group_name_H-M   'P 1'
#
loop_
_entity.id
_entity.type
_entity.pdbx_description
1 polymer ?
#
loop_
_entity_poly.entity_id
_entity_poly.type
_entity_poly.pdbx_seq_one_letter_code
_entity_poly.pdbx_strand_id
1 'polypeptide(L)'
;MLLAIDHSPAAVEATRLTLQAHQVSEVEVLAVSLLGPLWDRLRGSVDVMVFNPPYVPTPNEEVEQGGISSAWAGGHRGRRVIDRVLPLVGGKLPELLSPRGELFMVTVTENDPQGIIEDMRPSGFQGRIAASRQADEETLQIVHLWRQ
;
A
#
# COMPACT_ATOMS: atom_id res chain seq x y z
N MET A 1 16.55 8.63 0.94
CA MET A 1 16.63 7.27 1.50
C MET A 1 15.45 6.47 0.95
N LEU A 2 15.70 5.27 0.42
CA LEU A 2 14.63 4.37 -0.02
C LEU A 2 14.43 3.27 1.03
N LEU A 3 13.19 2.90 1.26
CA LEU A 3 12.79 1.83 2.17
C LEU A 3 11.75 0.97 1.48
N ALA A 4 11.97 -0.34 1.48
CA ALA A 4 11.02 -1.33 1.01
C ALA A 4 10.69 -2.30 2.14
N ILE A 5 9.41 -2.68 2.24
CA ILE A 5 8.94 -3.62 3.23
C ILE A 5 8.06 -4.68 2.58
N ASP A 6 8.17 -5.90 3.08
CA ASP A 6 7.19 -6.95 2.81
C ASP A 6 7.12 -7.85 4.05
N HIS A 7 5.97 -8.45 4.32
CA HIS A 7 5.85 -9.45 5.37
C HIS A 7 6.48 -10.80 4.96
N SER A 8 6.64 -11.06 3.65
CA SER A 8 7.21 -12.27 3.09
C SER A 8 8.74 -12.19 3.02
N PRO A 9 9.47 -13.05 3.76
CA PRO A 9 10.94 -13.07 3.68
C PRO A 9 11.46 -13.39 2.27
N ALA A 10 10.71 -14.18 1.50
CA ALA A 10 11.06 -14.49 0.12
C ALA A 10 10.94 -13.27 -0.80
N ALA A 11 9.91 -12.44 -0.61
CA ALA A 11 9.75 -11.19 -1.37
C ALA A 11 10.83 -10.16 -1.02
N VAL A 12 11.22 -10.10 0.26
CA VAL A 12 12.34 -9.28 0.72
C VAL A 12 13.65 -9.71 0.06
N GLU A 13 13.92 -11.01 -0.02
CA GLU A 13 15.12 -11.51 -0.69
C GLU A 13 15.10 -11.27 -2.20
N ALA A 14 13.97 -11.53 -2.86
CA ALA A 14 13.79 -11.20 -4.27
C ALA A 14 14.00 -9.70 -4.54
N THR A 15 13.55 -8.83 -3.64
CA THR A 15 13.77 -7.38 -3.71
C THR A 15 15.26 -7.05 -3.64
N ARG A 16 16.02 -7.65 -2.70
CA ARG A 16 17.47 -7.44 -2.60
C ARG A 16 18.22 -7.87 -3.85
N LEU A 17 17.88 -9.04 -4.40
CA LEU A 17 18.47 -9.54 -5.65
C LEU A 17 18.15 -8.60 -6.82
N THR A 18 16.91 -8.09 -6.89
CA THR A 18 16.51 -7.11 -7.91
C THR A 18 17.33 -5.82 -7.81
N LEU A 19 17.48 -5.28 -6.60
CA LEU A 19 18.29 -4.09 -6.34
C LEU A 19 19.75 -4.31 -6.74
N GLN A 20 20.34 -5.46 -6.39
CA GLN A 20 21.70 -5.82 -6.76
C GLN A 20 21.87 -5.92 -8.29
N ALA A 21 20.96 -6.62 -8.97
CA ALA A 21 21.00 -6.80 -10.42
C ALA A 21 20.92 -5.47 -11.17
N HIS A 22 20.22 -4.48 -10.62
CA HIS A 22 20.07 -3.15 -11.19
C HIS A 22 21.05 -2.11 -10.61
N GLN A 23 22.01 -2.54 -9.78
CA GLN A 23 23.03 -1.68 -9.17
C GLN A 23 22.44 -0.51 -8.37
N VAL A 24 21.27 -0.71 -7.76
CA VAL A 24 20.62 0.29 -6.89
C VAL A 24 21.10 0.06 -5.46
N SER A 25 21.82 1.05 -4.92
CA SER A 25 22.32 1.05 -3.54
C SER A 25 21.48 1.94 -2.62
N GLU A 26 21.80 1.93 -1.32
CA GLU A 26 21.19 2.83 -0.30
C GLU A 26 19.66 2.63 -0.11
N VAL A 27 19.21 1.38 -0.27
CA VAL A 27 17.84 0.96 0.00
C VAL A 27 17.81 0.05 1.23
N GLU A 28 17.02 0.41 2.23
CA GLU A 28 16.73 -0.46 3.36
C GLU A 28 15.60 -1.41 2.98
N VAL A 29 15.77 -2.73 3.20
CA VAL A 29 14.73 -3.73 2.87
C VAL A 29 14.44 -4.59 4.11
N LEU A 30 13.22 -4.49 4.63
CA LEU A 30 12.82 -5.09 5.91
C LEU A 30 11.69 -6.11 5.75
N ALA A 31 11.81 -7.23 6.47
CA ALA A 31 10.74 -8.22 6.61
C ALA A 31 9.84 -7.85 7.79
N VAL A 32 8.75 -7.12 7.53
CA VAL A 32 7.85 -6.60 8.56
C VAL A 32 6.39 -6.62 8.09
N SER A 33 5.45 -6.79 9.03
CA SER A 33 4.02 -6.70 8.73
C SER A 33 3.58 -5.23 8.73
N LEU A 34 3.23 -4.72 7.55
CA LEU A 34 2.75 -3.35 7.33
C LEU A 34 3.65 -2.32 8.06
N LEU A 35 3.04 -1.30 8.67
CA LEU A 35 3.74 -0.12 9.19
C LEU A 35 3.95 -0.17 10.71
N GLY A 36 3.42 -1.18 11.40
CA GLY A 36 3.44 -1.24 12.87
C GLY A 36 4.83 -1.08 13.47
N PRO A 37 5.83 -1.91 13.08
CA PRO A 37 7.19 -1.83 13.61
C PRO A 37 7.97 -0.57 13.21
N LEU A 38 7.47 0.20 12.23
CA LEU A 38 8.18 1.34 11.65
C LEU A 38 7.55 2.68 11.99
N TRP A 39 6.44 2.64 12.71
CA TRP A 39 5.59 3.77 13.00
C TRP A 39 6.36 4.97 13.56
N ASP A 40 7.03 4.78 14.70
CA ASP A 40 7.72 5.87 15.39
C ASP A 40 8.91 6.40 14.58
N ARG A 41 9.55 5.53 13.78
CA ARG A 41 10.71 5.89 12.95
C ARG A 41 10.31 6.74 11.75
N LEU A 42 9.15 6.47 11.15
CA LEU A 42 8.71 7.07 9.89
C LEU A 42 7.69 8.21 10.07
N ARG A 43 7.34 8.54 11.31
CA ARG A 43 6.31 9.53 11.61
C ARG A 43 6.67 10.89 10.99
N GLY A 44 5.79 11.40 10.13
CA GLY A 44 5.94 12.69 9.46
C GLY A 44 7.14 12.79 8.51
N SER A 45 7.75 11.67 8.11
CA SER A 45 8.99 11.66 7.32
C SER A 45 8.87 10.98 5.96
N VAL A 46 7.69 10.46 5.60
CA VAL A 46 7.49 9.79 4.32
C VAL A 46 7.01 10.79 3.27
N ASP A 47 7.90 11.18 2.35
CA ASP A 47 7.58 12.09 1.25
C ASP A 47 6.83 11.39 0.11
N VAL A 48 7.15 10.12 -0.16
CA VAL A 48 6.47 9.31 -1.17
C VAL A 48 6.26 7.92 -0.62
N MET A 49 5.00 7.48 -0.61
CA MET A 49 4.61 6.11 -0.32
C MET A 49 4.04 5.47 -1.59
N VAL A 50 4.55 4.30 -1.93
CA VAL A 50 3.98 3.47 -3.01
C VAL A 50 3.46 2.20 -2.37
N PHE A 51 2.21 1.86 -2.67
CA PHE A 51 1.58 0.67 -2.12
C PHE A 51 0.84 -0.10 -3.20
N ASN A 52 1.31 -1.30 -3.51
CA ASN A 52 0.59 -2.26 -4.32
C ASN A 52 0.01 -3.33 -3.36
N PRO A 53 -1.17 -3.06 -2.75
CA PRO A 53 -1.73 -3.94 -1.73
C PRO A 53 -2.20 -5.28 -2.31
N PRO A 54 -2.44 -6.31 -1.48
CA PRO A 54 -3.31 -7.41 -1.88
C PRO A 54 -4.75 -6.87 -2.03
N TYR A 55 -5.13 -6.56 -3.27
CA TYR A 55 -6.38 -5.88 -3.63
C TYR A 55 -7.47 -6.80 -4.17
N VAL A 56 -7.20 -8.10 -4.31
CA VAL A 56 -8.15 -9.05 -4.90
C VAL A 56 -9.24 -9.36 -3.88
N PRO A 57 -10.54 -9.25 -4.24
CA PRO A 57 -11.62 -9.69 -3.38
C PRO A 57 -11.54 -11.20 -3.11
N THR A 58 -11.46 -11.57 -1.84
CA THR A 58 -11.42 -12.96 -1.38
C THR A 58 -12.30 -13.13 -0.14
N PRO A 59 -12.66 -14.37 0.25
CA PRO A 59 -13.07 -14.65 1.62
C PRO A 59 -12.07 -14.07 2.64
N ASN A 60 -12.58 -13.63 3.79
CA ASN A 60 -11.75 -12.97 4.81
C ASN A 60 -10.73 -13.94 5.42
N GLU A 61 -11.06 -15.22 5.44
CA GLU A 61 -10.25 -16.33 5.93
C GLU A 61 -8.97 -16.48 5.09
N GLU A 62 -9.03 -16.20 3.78
CA GLU A 62 -7.85 -16.29 2.90
C GLU A 62 -6.79 -15.23 3.21
N VAL A 63 -7.19 -14.08 3.77
CA VAL A 63 -6.25 -13.07 4.26
C VAL A 63 -5.45 -13.59 5.45
N GLU A 64 -6.03 -14.52 6.22
CA GLU A 64 -5.45 -15.06 7.45
C GLU A 64 -4.59 -16.31 7.21
N GLN A 65 -4.73 -16.96 6.04
CA GLN A 65 -4.00 -18.18 5.69
C GLN A 65 -2.49 -17.95 5.49
N GLY A 66 -2.07 -16.75 5.09
CA GLY A 66 -0.66 -16.42 4.90
C GLY A 66 -0.02 -17.08 3.67
N GLY A 67 1.30 -16.89 3.51
CA GLY A 67 2.05 -17.49 2.42
C GLY A 67 1.91 -16.70 1.11
N ILE A 68 1.85 -17.39 -0.03
CA ILE A 68 1.80 -16.72 -1.33
C ILE A 68 0.49 -15.96 -1.55
N SER A 69 -0.61 -16.41 -0.93
CA SER A 69 -1.92 -15.75 -1.03
C SER A 69 -1.92 -14.34 -0.47
N SER A 70 -1.04 -14.03 0.48
CA SER A 70 -0.88 -12.68 1.00
C SER A 70 -0.38 -11.66 -0.03
N ALA A 71 0.06 -12.10 -1.21
CA ALA A 71 0.37 -11.20 -2.32
C ALA A 71 -0.88 -10.63 -3.02
N TRP A 72 -2.05 -11.29 -2.90
CA TRP A 72 -3.28 -10.85 -3.58
C TRP A 72 -4.52 -10.77 -2.68
N ALA A 73 -4.65 -11.64 -1.68
CA ALA A 73 -5.87 -11.82 -0.88
C ALA A 73 -6.19 -10.58 -0.03
N GLY A 74 -7.14 -9.78 -0.50
CA GLY A 74 -7.56 -8.53 0.12
C GLY A 74 -8.82 -8.65 0.98
N GLY A 75 -9.46 -9.81 1.04
CA GLY A 75 -10.68 -10.03 1.84
C GLY A 75 -11.91 -9.36 1.22
N HIS A 76 -12.90 -9.02 2.03
CA HIS A 76 -14.14 -8.37 1.56
C HIS A 76 -13.83 -7.09 0.75
N ARG A 77 -14.32 -7.06 -0.51
CA ARG A 77 -14.02 -6.02 -1.52
C ARG A 77 -12.53 -5.79 -1.80
N GLY A 78 -11.65 -6.71 -1.39
CA GLY A 78 -10.21 -6.54 -1.52
C GLY A 78 -9.62 -5.45 -0.63
N ARG A 79 -10.35 -5.00 0.41
CA ARG A 79 -10.01 -3.79 1.18
C ARG A 79 -9.45 -4.04 2.56
N ARG A 80 -9.43 -5.28 3.06
CA ARG A 80 -9.07 -5.57 4.47
C ARG A 80 -7.64 -5.10 4.82
N VAL A 81 -6.71 -5.20 3.88
CA VAL A 81 -5.33 -4.73 4.08
C VAL A 81 -5.20 -3.23 3.79
N ILE A 82 -5.88 -2.73 2.76
CA ILE A 82 -5.95 -1.30 2.42
C ILE A 82 -6.46 -0.49 3.62
N ASP A 83 -7.59 -0.89 4.19
CA ASP A 83 -8.27 -0.17 5.27
C ASP A 83 -7.50 -0.19 6.61
N ARG A 84 -6.51 -1.09 6.76
CA ARG A 84 -5.57 -1.11 7.90
C ARG A 84 -4.43 -0.12 7.74
N VAL A 85 -4.05 0.19 6.50
CA VAL A 85 -3.03 1.20 6.19
C VAL A 85 -3.65 2.60 6.21
N LEU A 86 -4.81 2.72 5.57
CA LEU A 86 -5.65 3.92 5.58
C LEU A 86 -6.29 4.15 6.97
N PRO A 87 -6.75 5.36 7.29
CA PRO A 87 -7.31 5.69 8.61
C PRO A 87 -8.67 5.03 8.92
N LEU A 88 -9.18 4.15 8.05
CA LEU A 88 -10.52 3.59 8.15
C LEU A 88 -10.69 2.55 9.27
N VAL A 89 -9.64 1.75 9.56
CA VAL A 89 -9.66 0.72 10.61
C VAL A 89 -8.45 0.87 11.52
N GLY A 90 -8.25 2.08 12.05
CA GLY A 90 -7.15 2.40 12.96
C GLY A 90 -5.79 2.55 12.28
N GLY A 91 -5.76 2.63 10.94
CA GLY A 91 -4.56 2.99 10.22
C GLY A 91 -4.19 4.44 10.47
N LYS A 92 -2.94 4.76 10.12
CA LYS A 92 -2.31 5.99 10.56
C LYS A 92 -1.52 6.67 9.43
N LEU A 93 -1.87 6.40 8.17
CA LEU A 93 -1.31 7.07 7.01
C LEU A 93 -1.16 8.61 7.20
N PRO A 94 -2.15 9.33 7.75
CA PRO A 94 -2.03 10.76 8.03
C PRO A 94 -0.80 11.15 8.87
N GLU A 95 -0.33 10.32 9.80
CA GLU A 95 0.80 10.69 10.66
C GLU A 95 2.15 10.13 10.16
N LEU A 96 2.18 9.29 9.12
CA LEU A 96 3.43 8.86 8.45
C LEU A 96 3.90 9.84 7.42
N LEU A 97 2.96 10.31 6.59
CA LEU A 97 3.29 11.18 5.48
C LEU A 97 3.84 12.51 6.01
N SER A 98 4.91 12.97 5.39
CA SER A 98 5.45 14.30 5.65
C SER A 98 4.42 15.37 5.27
N PRO A 99 4.65 16.66 5.60
CA PRO A 99 3.77 17.74 5.14
C PRO A 99 3.60 17.81 3.62
N ARG A 100 4.55 17.26 2.85
CA ARG A 100 4.50 17.16 1.38
C ARG A 100 4.30 15.72 0.89
N GLY A 101 3.93 14.82 1.81
CA GLY A 101 3.87 13.39 1.57
C GLY A 101 2.72 13.00 0.64
N GLU A 102 3.01 12.10 -0.29
CA GLU A 102 2.04 11.58 -1.25
C GLU A 102 1.96 10.05 -1.18
N LEU A 103 0.76 9.49 -1.42
CA LEU A 103 0.54 8.06 -1.57
C LEU A 103 0.08 7.75 -2.99
N PHE A 104 0.71 6.77 -3.61
CA PHE A 104 0.26 6.11 -4.84
C PHE A 104 -0.11 4.66 -4.51
N MET A 105 -1.37 4.30 -4.74
CA MET A 105 -1.90 3.00 -4.40
C MET A 105 -2.58 2.33 -5.59
N VAL A 106 -2.25 1.07 -5.84
CA VAL A 106 -2.95 0.25 -6.84
C VAL A 106 -4.29 -0.23 -6.26
N THR A 107 -5.32 -0.17 -7.08
CA THR A 107 -6.69 -0.63 -6.77
C THR A 107 -7.32 -1.27 -8.00
N VAL A 108 -8.32 -2.12 -7.79
CA VAL A 108 -9.29 -2.57 -8.79
C VAL A 108 -10.66 -1.93 -8.55
N THR A 109 -11.57 -2.00 -9.53
CA THR A 109 -12.93 -1.45 -9.45
C THR A 109 -13.66 -1.90 -8.17
N GLU A 110 -13.50 -3.16 -7.79
CA GLU A 110 -14.13 -3.79 -6.63
C GLU A 110 -13.69 -3.19 -5.30
N ASN A 111 -12.51 -2.55 -5.27
CA ASN A 111 -12.05 -1.83 -4.07
C ASN A 111 -12.80 -0.51 -3.86
N ASP A 112 -13.59 -0.04 -4.84
CA ASP A 112 -14.25 1.27 -4.80
C ASP A 112 -13.25 2.42 -4.56
N PRO A 113 -12.38 2.71 -5.54
CA PRO A 113 -11.31 3.70 -5.39
C PRO A 113 -11.82 5.13 -5.22
N GLN A 114 -13.02 5.45 -5.73
CA GLN A 114 -13.66 6.74 -5.46
C GLN A 114 -14.09 6.82 -3.99
N GLY A 115 -14.73 5.78 -3.44
CA GLY A 115 -15.03 5.70 -2.02
C GLY A 115 -13.78 5.83 -1.14
N ILE A 116 -12.67 5.19 -1.52
CA ILE A 116 -11.37 5.36 -0.82
C ILE A 116 -10.92 6.83 -0.80
N ILE A 117 -11.04 7.55 -1.91
CA ILE A 117 -10.68 8.97 -1.97
C ILE A 117 -11.61 9.79 -1.06
N GLU A 118 -12.91 9.51 -1.08
CA GLU A 118 -13.90 10.21 -0.26
C GLU A 118 -13.67 9.98 1.24
N ASP A 119 -13.38 8.74 1.62
CA ASP A 119 -13.04 8.30 2.97
C ASP A 119 -11.80 9.02 3.53
N MET A 120 -10.90 9.47 2.65
CA MET A 120 -9.67 10.18 3.02
C MET A 120 -9.87 11.69 3.19
N ARG A 121 -10.93 12.29 2.64
CA ARG A 121 -11.19 13.74 2.72
C ARG A 121 -11.27 14.27 4.16
N PRO A 122 -11.97 13.61 5.12
CA PRO A 122 -12.02 14.05 6.51
C PRO A 122 -10.64 14.11 7.19
N SER A 123 -9.65 13.36 6.68
CA SER A 123 -8.27 13.35 7.17
C SER A 123 -7.39 14.44 6.53
N GLY A 124 -7.99 15.37 5.78
CA GLY A 124 -7.30 16.49 5.12
C GLY A 124 -6.62 16.12 3.80
N PHE A 125 -6.96 14.97 3.22
CA PHE A 125 -6.40 14.52 1.95
C PHE A 125 -7.26 14.95 0.76
N GLN A 126 -6.58 15.28 -0.33
CA GLN A 126 -7.13 15.28 -1.66
C GLN A 126 -6.78 13.98 -2.37
N GLY A 127 -7.54 13.65 -3.41
CA GLY A 127 -7.31 12.44 -4.16
C GLY A 127 -7.80 12.50 -5.59
N ARG A 128 -7.17 11.68 -6.44
CA ARG A 128 -7.57 11.46 -7.83
C ARG A 128 -7.16 10.07 -8.31
N ILE A 129 -7.75 9.63 -9.41
CA ILE A 129 -7.23 8.51 -10.19
C ILE A 129 -6.13 9.05 -11.11
N ALA A 130 -4.88 8.71 -10.81
CA ALA A 130 -3.71 9.20 -11.55
C ALA A 130 -3.46 8.42 -12.85
N ALA A 131 -3.81 7.14 -12.87
CA ALA A 131 -3.71 6.28 -14.04
C ALA A 131 -4.76 5.18 -13.98
N SER A 132 -5.16 4.66 -15.14
CA SER A 132 -6.04 3.50 -15.28
C SER A 132 -5.57 2.63 -16.44
N ARG A 133 -5.69 1.31 -16.31
CA ARG A 133 -5.37 0.34 -17.34
C ARG A 133 -6.29 -0.87 -17.23
N GLN A 134 -6.82 -1.31 -18.36
CA GLN A 134 -7.45 -2.63 -18.46
C GLN A 134 -6.37 -3.70 -18.57
N ALA A 135 -6.44 -4.73 -17.73
CA ALA A 135 -5.60 -5.92 -17.78
C ALA A 135 -6.52 -7.14 -17.67
N ASP A 136 -6.69 -7.86 -18.77
CA ASP A 136 -7.65 -8.97 -18.87
C ASP A 136 -9.06 -8.56 -18.38
N GLU A 137 -9.58 -9.25 -17.37
CA GLU A 137 -10.91 -9.00 -16.78
C GLU A 137 -10.89 -7.89 -15.71
N GLU A 138 -9.73 -7.36 -15.33
CA GLU A 138 -9.58 -6.36 -14.27
C GLU A 138 -9.28 -4.95 -14.82
N THR A 139 -9.89 -3.94 -14.19
CA THR A 139 -9.51 -2.53 -14.41
C THR A 139 -8.63 -2.09 -13.25
N LEU A 140 -7.32 -1.98 -13.50
CA LEU A 140 -6.35 -1.47 -12.53
C LEU A 140 -6.34 0.06 -12.55
N GLN A 141 -6.44 0.66 -11.37
CA GLN A 141 -6.43 2.10 -11.17
C GLN A 141 -5.39 2.50 -10.12
N ILE A 142 -4.70 3.61 -10.35
CA ILE A 142 -3.79 4.21 -9.38
C ILE A 142 -4.52 5.33 -8.66
N VAL A 143 -4.83 5.11 -7.38
CA VAL A 143 -5.28 6.16 -6.47
C VAL A 143 -4.08 6.97 -6.01
N HIS A 144 -4.10 8.28 -6.24
CA HIS A 144 -3.10 9.24 -5.76
C HIS A 144 -3.73 10.11 -4.68
N LEU A 145 -3.11 10.16 -3.49
CA LEU A 145 -3.55 10.95 -2.34
C LEU A 145 -2.43 11.87 -1.86
N TRP A 146 -2.77 13.12 -1.51
CA TRP A 146 -1.82 14.12 -0.98
C TRP A 146 -2.53 15.12 -0.06
N ARG A 147 -1.75 15.93 0.67
CA ARG A 147 -2.24 17.03 1.51
C ARG A 147 -1.99 18.39 0.86
N GLN A 148 -2.84 19.37 1.17
CA GLN A 148 -2.58 20.78 0.86
C GLN A 148 -1.66 21.42 1.88
#